data_AF-A0A968W3A5-F1
#
_entry.id   AF-A0A968W3A5-F1
#
_cell.length_a   1.000
_cell.length_b   1.000
_cell.length_c   1.000
_cell.angle_alpha   90.00
_cell.angle_beta   90.00
_cell.angle_gamma   90.00
#
_symmetry.space_group_name_H-M   'P 1'
#
loop_
_entity.id
_entity.type
_entity.pdbx_description
1 polymer ?
#
loop_
_entity_poly.entity_id
_entity_poly.type
_entity_poly.pdbx_seq_one_letter_code
_entity_poly.pdbx_strand_id
1 'polypeptide(L)'
;MANSRINQLKTQQNKINWSPKFVWLETEDFDEARVIIQDNLSQLSEKNQWQIYLKALSQIGFEKYVKERNPTIKIKQDNSISLIDDFSFLWINDFRLCLIIFDNLVDDLIIVPNKLITSAEIAAHFYVLLEVLEEEEKLNIYGFWRYDELFKYSQYSQSLDFQSQPNENFQLPLSLLDTELNNLLLYTRFLKPSAITLFALEDYRLKNRRGAESAEERGKERLILEPSAIKLPVTVTIDNTVIETVIQVKNQVDKVLVNLSNGGMIYLKKVGNLQIWLGLKF
;
A
#
# COMPACT_ATOMS: atom_id res chain seq x y z
N MET A 1 -6.37 -5.29 -42.89
CA MET A 1 -6.26 -3.86 -42.51
C MET A 1 -7.06 -3.48 -41.24
N ALA A 2 -7.99 -4.29 -40.73
CA ALA A 2 -8.76 -3.98 -39.51
C ALA A 2 -7.97 -4.16 -38.19
N ASN A 3 -6.96 -5.04 -38.15
CA ASN A 3 -6.22 -5.35 -36.92
C ASN A 3 -5.21 -4.26 -36.49
N SER A 4 -4.81 -3.37 -37.40
CA SER A 4 -3.91 -2.25 -37.08
C SER A 4 -4.62 -1.11 -36.33
N ARG A 5 -5.91 -0.88 -36.63
CA ARG A 5 -6.72 0.14 -35.94
C ARG A 5 -7.14 -0.28 -34.53
N ILE A 6 -7.37 -1.57 -34.29
CA ILE A 6 -7.73 -2.07 -32.94
C ILE A 6 -6.53 -1.97 -31.98
N ASN A 7 -5.31 -2.20 -32.47
CA ASN A 7 -4.11 -2.03 -31.65
C ASN A 7 -3.78 -0.55 -31.38
N GLN A 8 -4.05 0.36 -32.34
CA GLN A 8 -3.91 1.81 -32.13
C GLN A 8 -4.98 2.41 -31.19
N LEU A 9 -6.19 1.82 -31.15
CA LEU A 9 -7.25 2.23 -30.21
C LEU A 9 -7.00 1.71 -28.78
N LYS A 10 -6.26 0.60 -28.62
CA LYS A 10 -5.87 0.08 -27.30
C LYS A 10 -4.70 0.83 -26.66
N THR A 11 -3.77 1.39 -27.45
CA THR A 11 -2.68 2.24 -26.93
C THR A 11 -3.09 3.68 -26.62
N GLN A 12 -4.29 4.11 -27.02
CA GLN A 12 -4.81 5.45 -26.74
C GLN A 12 -5.85 5.52 -25.61
N GLN A 13 -6.28 4.38 -25.05
CA GLN A 13 -7.26 4.34 -23.96
C GLN A 13 -6.56 4.00 -22.65
N ASN A 14 -6.41 5.03 -21.81
CA ASN A 14 -5.86 5.06 -20.44
C ASN A 14 -4.42 5.60 -20.30
N LYS A 15 -4.09 6.69 -21.01
CA LYS A 15 -3.21 7.67 -20.37
C LYS A 15 -4.02 8.31 -19.25
N ILE A 16 -4.03 7.67 -18.08
CA ILE A 16 -4.55 8.28 -16.86
C ILE A 16 -3.86 9.62 -16.76
N ASN A 17 -4.63 10.71 -16.73
CA ASN A 17 -4.06 12.04 -16.61
C ASN A 17 -3.62 12.20 -15.15
N TRP A 18 -2.46 11.61 -14.83
CA TRP A 18 -1.80 11.75 -13.54
C TRP A 18 -1.42 13.23 -13.40
N SER A 19 -2.20 13.96 -12.60
CA SER A 19 -1.85 15.32 -12.20
C SER A 19 -1.37 15.24 -10.75
N PRO A 20 -0.08 14.91 -10.53
CA PRO A 20 0.45 14.83 -9.17
C PRO A 20 0.24 16.17 -8.46
N LYS A 21 -0.01 16.11 -7.16
CA LYS A 21 0.06 17.33 -6.35
C LYS A 21 1.52 17.63 -6.13
N PHE A 22 1.91 18.88 -6.33
CA PHE A 22 3.30 19.27 -6.13
C PHE A 22 3.42 20.21 -4.93
N VAL A 23 4.62 20.20 -4.34
CA VAL A 23 5.08 21.17 -3.34
C VAL A 23 6.37 21.78 -3.86
N TRP A 24 6.48 23.10 -3.73
CA TRP A 24 7.73 23.81 -4.01
C TRP A 24 8.71 23.57 -2.87
N LEU A 25 9.93 23.20 -3.24
CA LEU A 25 11.05 23.08 -2.32
C LEU A 25 11.77 24.44 -2.31
N GLU A 26 11.88 25.03 -1.14
CA GLU A 26 12.52 26.33 -0.98
C GLU A 26 14.02 26.16 -0.71
N THR A 27 14.81 27.23 -0.85
CA THR A 27 16.26 27.19 -0.59
C THR A 27 16.59 26.60 0.79
N GLU A 28 15.80 26.92 1.81
CA GLU A 28 15.98 26.40 3.17
C GLU A 28 15.82 24.88 3.26
N ASP A 29 14.98 24.28 2.40
CA ASP A 29 14.77 22.82 2.38
C ASP A 29 16.02 22.10 1.87
N PHE A 30 16.67 22.68 0.86
CA PHE A 30 17.93 22.17 0.33
C PHE A 30 19.05 22.30 1.34
N ASP A 31 19.13 23.42 2.05
CA ASP A 31 20.12 23.62 3.11
C ASP A 31 19.92 22.63 4.26
N GLU A 32 18.66 22.41 4.69
CA GLU A 32 18.33 21.41 5.72
C GLU A 32 18.70 20.00 5.26
N ALA A 33 18.38 19.62 4.01
CA ALA A 33 18.74 18.33 3.45
C ALA A 33 20.27 18.12 3.34
N ARG A 34 21.05 19.17 3.03
CA ARG A 34 22.53 19.10 3.01
C ARG A 34 23.11 18.86 4.40
N VAL A 35 22.56 19.51 5.43
CA VAL A 35 23.00 19.30 6.83
C VAL A 35 22.82 17.83 7.25
N ILE A 36 21.70 17.21 6.89
CA ILE A 36 21.42 15.79 7.19
C ILE A 36 22.47 14.86 6.55
N ILE A 37 22.94 15.17 5.34
CA ILE A 37 23.98 14.38 4.67
C ILE A 37 25.33 14.62 5.33
N GLN A 38 25.64 15.86 5.72
CA GLN A 38 26.95 16.25 6.24
C GLN A 38 27.36 15.46 7.48
N ASP A 39 26.39 15.08 8.31
CA ASP A 39 26.60 14.20 9.47
C ASP A 39 26.96 12.74 9.09
N ASN A 40 26.72 12.34 7.83
CA ASN A 40 26.88 10.97 7.32
C ASN A 40 27.91 10.84 6.17
N LEU A 41 28.55 11.94 5.74
CA LEU A 41 29.38 12.02 4.52
C LEU A 41 30.62 11.11 4.51
N SER A 42 31.28 10.94 5.66
CA SER A 42 32.64 10.36 5.69
C SER A 42 32.71 8.85 5.43
N GLN A 43 31.57 8.16 5.30
CA GLN A 43 31.51 6.70 5.23
C GLN A 43 30.64 6.15 4.09
N LEU A 44 30.06 7.00 3.24
CA LEU A 44 29.08 6.61 2.23
C LEU A 44 29.55 6.89 0.80
N SER A 45 29.15 6.02 -0.13
CA SER A 45 29.34 6.25 -1.57
C SER A 45 28.49 7.41 -2.07
N GLU A 46 28.87 8.04 -3.18
CA GLU A 46 28.10 9.14 -3.80
C GLU A 46 26.65 8.75 -4.07
N LYS A 47 26.40 7.52 -4.55
CA LYS A 47 25.05 7.00 -4.75
C LYS A 47 24.22 7.01 -3.47
N ASN A 48 24.82 6.58 -2.35
CA ASN A 48 24.11 6.54 -1.07
C ASN A 48 23.88 7.96 -0.52
N GLN A 49 24.84 8.87 -0.72
CA GLN A 49 24.67 10.28 -0.35
C GLN A 49 23.52 10.93 -1.13
N TRP A 50 23.45 10.68 -2.44
CA TRP A 50 22.35 11.14 -3.29
C TRP A 50 21.00 10.60 -2.82
N GLN A 51 20.90 9.30 -2.50
CA GLN A 51 19.65 8.74 -1.99
C GLN A 51 19.24 9.31 -0.63
N ILE A 52 20.19 9.56 0.27
CA ILE A 52 19.91 10.21 1.55
C ILE A 52 19.42 11.65 1.34
N TYR A 53 20.02 12.38 0.41
CA TYR A 53 19.58 13.73 0.04
C TYR A 53 18.13 13.74 -0.44
N LEU A 54 17.80 12.88 -1.41
CA LEU A 54 16.45 12.79 -1.96
C LEU A 54 15.42 12.38 -0.91
N LYS A 55 15.78 11.50 0.03
CA LYS A 55 14.93 11.17 1.17
C LYS A 55 14.66 12.36 2.07
N ALA A 56 15.70 13.13 2.39
CA ALA A 56 15.55 14.32 3.19
C ALA A 56 14.61 15.33 2.51
N LEU A 57 14.84 15.64 1.23
CA LEU A 57 13.97 16.54 0.45
C LEU A 57 12.52 16.03 0.37
N SER A 58 12.35 14.74 0.06
CA SER A 58 11.03 14.11 0.01
C SER A 58 10.28 14.24 1.32
N GLN A 59 10.99 14.02 2.42
CA GLN A 59 10.41 14.08 3.75
C GLN A 59 10.05 15.52 4.13
N ILE A 60 10.97 16.48 3.95
CA ILE A 60 10.73 17.90 4.23
C ILE A 60 9.52 18.40 3.43
N GLY A 61 9.51 18.18 2.11
CA GLY A 61 8.42 18.61 1.24
C GLY A 61 7.09 17.93 1.58
N PHE A 62 7.09 16.64 1.88
CA PHE A 62 5.87 15.94 2.28
C PHE A 62 5.36 16.39 3.65
N GLU A 63 6.25 16.65 4.61
CA GLU A 63 5.88 17.22 5.89
C GLU A 63 5.24 18.61 5.74
N LYS A 64 5.80 19.48 4.89
CA LYS A 64 5.18 20.76 4.53
C LYS A 64 3.78 20.57 3.96
N TYR A 65 3.63 19.69 2.94
CA TYR A 65 2.34 19.39 2.31
C TYR A 65 1.23 19.09 3.32
N VAL A 66 1.55 18.21 4.29
CA VAL A 66 0.61 17.73 5.29
C VAL A 66 0.34 18.82 6.34
N LYS A 67 1.38 19.51 6.83
CA LYS A 67 1.25 20.57 7.85
C LYS A 67 0.46 21.78 7.35
N GLU A 68 0.58 22.15 6.07
CA GLU A 68 -0.23 23.22 5.47
C GLU A 68 -1.74 22.94 5.56
N ARG A 69 -2.14 21.67 5.42
CA ARG A 69 -3.55 21.25 5.42
C ARG A 69 -4.05 20.88 6.81
N ASN A 70 -3.14 20.46 7.70
CA ASN A 70 -3.45 20.18 9.08
C ASN A 70 -2.26 20.59 9.99
N PRO A 71 -2.23 21.85 10.44
CA PRO A 71 -1.12 22.36 11.26
C PRO A 71 -0.95 21.65 12.61
N THR A 72 -1.99 20.98 13.10
CA THR A 72 -1.98 20.28 14.39
C THR A 72 -1.56 18.82 14.28
N ILE A 73 -1.26 18.35 13.06
CA ILE A 73 -0.91 16.95 12.82
C ILE A 73 0.44 16.61 13.45
N LYS A 74 0.50 15.48 14.16
CA LYS A 74 1.74 15.03 14.79
C LYS A 74 2.52 14.22 13.78
N ILE A 75 3.71 14.69 13.42
CA ILE A 75 4.64 13.96 12.56
C ILE A 75 5.85 13.54 13.40
N LYS A 76 6.28 12.29 13.26
CA LYS A 76 7.52 11.79 13.85
C LYS A 76 8.31 11.01 12.80
N GLN A 77 9.60 11.28 12.71
CA GLN A 77 10.48 10.52 11.83
C GLN A 77 10.66 9.09 12.36
N ASP A 78 10.67 8.10 11.46
CA ASP A 78 10.93 6.72 11.83
C ASP A 78 12.35 6.31 11.39
N ASN A 79 13.31 6.51 12.30
CA ASN A 79 14.72 6.22 12.05
C ASN A 79 15.06 4.73 12.21
N SER A 80 14.06 3.84 12.34
CA SER A 80 14.28 2.43 12.66
C SER A 80 14.79 1.59 11.50
N ILE A 81 14.73 2.08 10.26
CA ILE A 81 15.07 1.33 9.05
C ILE A 81 16.26 1.98 8.34
N SER A 82 17.18 1.15 7.85
CA SER A 82 18.48 1.54 7.32
C SER A 82 18.39 2.57 6.17
N LEU A 83 19.40 3.43 6.10
CA LEU A 83 19.55 4.50 5.09
C LEU A 83 19.68 3.99 3.63
N ILE A 84 19.61 2.68 3.37
CA ILE A 84 20.17 2.04 2.16
C ILE A 84 19.13 1.71 1.07
N ASP A 85 17.83 1.73 1.34
CA ASP A 85 16.79 1.46 0.31
C ASP A 85 16.06 2.75 -0.12
N ASP A 86 15.44 2.85 -1.31
CA ASP A 86 14.74 4.06 -1.83
C ASP A 86 13.41 4.40 -1.09
N PHE A 87 13.35 4.09 0.20
CA PHE A 87 12.21 4.28 1.08
C PHE A 87 12.59 5.14 2.29
N SER A 88 11.63 5.93 2.74
CA SER A 88 11.67 6.61 4.04
C SER A 88 10.41 6.27 4.83
N PHE A 89 10.50 6.31 6.16
CA PHE A 89 9.38 6.00 7.03
C PHE A 89 9.09 7.17 7.96
N LEU A 90 7.79 7.44 8.15
CA LEU A 90 7.34 8.46 9.07
C LEU A 90 6.03 8.04 9.73
N TRP A 91 5.78 8.61 10.89
CA TRP A 91 4.52 8.45 11.62
C TRP A 91 3.70 9.73 11.48
N ILE A 92 2.48 9.60 10.98
CA ILE A 92 1.45 10.63 11.05
C ILE A 92 0.41 10.20 12.07
N ASN A 93 0.33 10.93 13.18
CA ASN A 93 -0.42 10.52 14.36
C ASN A 93 0.01 9.10 14.79
N ASP A 94 -0.91 8.14 14.69
CA ASP A 94 -0.66 6.73 15.04
C ASP A 94 -0.51 5.84 13.80
N PHE A 95 -0.45 6.43 12.60
CA PHE A 95 -0.27 5.72 11.34
C PHE A 95 1.18 5.82 10.86
N ARG A 96 1.82 4.67 10.69
CA ARG A 96 3.07 4.52 9.94
C ARG A 96 2.85 4.67 8.44
N LEU A 97 3.62 5.52 7.80
CA LEU A 97 3.68 5.74 6.36
C LEU A 97 5.06 5.30 5.85
N CYS A 98 5.06 4.69 4.67
CA CYS A 98 6.25 4.45 3.86
C CYS A 98 6.23 5.43 2.69
N LEU A 99 7.23 6.28 2.58
CA LEU A 99 7.48 7.13 1.42
C LEU A 99 8.33 6.33 0.43
N ILE A 100 7.80 6.10 -0.76
CA ILE A 100 8.50 5.48 -1.89
C ILE A 100 8.98 6.61 -2.78
N ILE A 101 10.29 6.73 -2.94
CA ILE A 101 10.93 7.93 -3.49
C ILE A 101 11.61 7.60 -4.82
N PHE A 102 11.35 8.44 -5.81
CA PHE A 102 12.01 8.41 -7.11
C PHE A 102 12.64 9.78 -7.41
N ASP A 103 13.70 9.78 -8.20
CA ASP A 103 14.26 10.97 -8.83
C ASP A 103 13.60 11.27 -10.18
N ASN A 104 13.18 10.23 -10.91
CA ASN A 104 12.49 10.35 -12.18
C ASN A 104 11.55 9.14 -12.39
N LEU A 105 10.24 9.40 -12.37
CA LEU A 105 9.21 8.39 -12.58
C LEU A 105 8.75 8.39 -14.04
N VAL A 106 9.30 7.46 -14.82
CA VAL A 106 8.99 7.34 -16.27
C VAL A 106 7.93 6.28 -16.55
N ASP A 107 7.84 5.24 -15.72
CA ASP A 107 7.04 4.05 -15.99
C ASP A 107 5.67 4.07 -15.28
N ASP A 108 4.67 3.44 -15.91
CA ASP A 108 3.35 3.21 -15.32
C ASP A 108 3.34 2.08 -14.26
N LEU A 109 4.49 1.46 -14.03
CA LEU A 109 4.74 0.36 -13.10
C LEU A 109 5.98 0.70 -12.28
N ILE A 110 5.89 0.56 -10.96
CA ILE A 110 7.06 0.67 -10.08
C ILE A 110 7.45 -0.69 -9.53
N ILE A 111 8.73 -0.86 -9.26
CA ILE A 111 9.29 -2.09 -8.68
C ILE A 111 9.66 -1.80 -7.22
N VAL A 112 9.05 -2.52 -6.28
CA VAL A 112 9.37 -2.40 -4.85
C VAL A 112 9.76 -3.75 -4.26
N PRO A 113 10.66 -3.84 -3.28
CA PRO A 113 10.97 -5.09 -2.62
C PRO A 113 9.74 -5.72 -1.98
N ASN A 114 9.51 -7.02 -2.19
CA ASN A 114 8.38 -7.75 -1.63
C ASN A 114 8.34 -7.67 -0.10
N LYS A 115 9.54 -7.62 0.54
CA LYS A 115 9.69 -7.40 1.98
C LYS A 115 8.95 -6.15 2.48
N LEU A 116 8.81 -5.11 1.65
CA LEU A 116 8.16 -3.85 2.04
C LEU A 116 6.67 -4.01 2.39
N ILE A 117 6.02 -5.03 1.80
CA ILE A 117 4.60 -5.33 1.98
C ILE A 117 4.41 -6.52 2.95
N THR A 118 5.32 -7.49 2.88
CA THR A 118 5.17 -8.78 3.57
C THR A 118 5.88 -8.85 4.91
N SER A 119 6.93 -8.06 5.14
CA SER A 119 7.68 -8.11 6.40
C SER A 119 6.98 -7.31 7.50
N ALA A 120 6.89 -7.94 8.67
CA ALA A 120 6.29 -7.35 9.84
C ALA A 120 6.99 -6.07 10.32
N GLU A 121 8.31 -6.05 10.16
CA GLU A 121 9.18 -5.02 10.72
C GLU A 121 9.10 -3.70 9.95
N ILE A 122 8.82 -3.78 8.65
CA ILE A 122 8.85 -2.63 7.73
C ILE A 122 7.50 -2.36 7.05
N ALA A 123 6.45 -3.13 7.38
CA ALA A 123 5.10 -2.82 6.92
C ALA A 123 4.63 -1.45 7.44
N ALA A 124 3.93 -0.71 6.57
CA ALA A 124 3.34 0.58 6.87
C ALA A 124 1.84 0.54 6.56
N HIS A 125 1.05 1.42 7.18
CA HIS A 125 -0.39 1.50 6.94
C HIS A 125 -0.71 2.13 5.57
N PHE A 126 0.13 3.06 5.14
CA PHE A 126 0.04 3.69 3.83
C PHE A 126 1.42 3.75 3.17
N TYR A 127 1.42 3.65 1.84
CA TYR A 127 2.60 3.76 1.00
C TYR A 127 2.38 4.94 0.06
N VAL A 128 3.16 6.00 0.19
CA VAL A 128 3.01 7.24 -0.58
C VAL A 128 4.06 7.25 -1.69
N LEU A 129 3.63 7.51 -2.92
CA LEU A 129 4.55 7.61 -4.06
C LEU A 129 4.96 9.07 -4.27
N LEU A 130 6.26 9.31 -4.20
CA LEU A 130 6.90 10.61 -4.32
C LEU A 130 7.93 10.61 -5.44
N GLU A 131 8.06 11.75 -6.11
CA GLU A 131 9.15 12.03 -7.04
C GLU A 131 9.75 13.40 -6.71
N VAL A 132 11.07 13.44 -6.57
CA VAL A 132 11.83 14.67 -6.32
C VAL A 132 12.44 15.15 -7.63
N LEU A 133 11.94 16.26 -8.13
CA LEU A 133 12.52 16.99 -9.26
C LEU A 133 13.40 18.10 -8.70
N GLU A 134 14.63 17.74 -8.33
CA GLU A 134 15.59 18.62 -7.66
C GLU A 134 15.89 19.88 -8.48
N GLU A 135 16.15 19.71 -9.78
CA GLU A 135 16.41 20.81 -10.71
C GLU A 135 15.20 21.74 -10.93
N GLU A 136 13.98 21.23 -10.73
CA GLU A 136 12.73 22.01 -10.84
C GLU A 136 12.25 22.53 -9.47
N GLU A 137 13.02 22.33 -8.42
CA GLU A 137 12.69 22.72 -7.04
C GLU A 137 11.33 22.19 -6.59
N LYS A 138 11.06 20.92 -6.91
CA LYS A 138 9.72 20.34 -6.78
C LYS A 138 9.71 18.96 -6.15
N LEU A 139 8.70 18.74 -5.31
CA LEU A 139 8.27 17.42 -4.88
C LEU A 139 6.91 17.11 -5.49
N ASN A 140 6.82 16.08 -6.32
CA ASN A 140 5.57 15.53 -6.83
C ASN A 140 5.06 14.41 -5.91
N ILE A 141 3.79 14.49 -5.53
CA ILE A 141 3.06 13.50 -4.74
C ILE A 141 1.99 12.91 -5.64
N TYR A 142 2.20 11.68 -6.09
CA TYR A 142 1.31 11.02 -7.04
C TYR A 142 0.03 10.49 -6.38
N GLY A 143 0.13 10.09 -5.12
CA GLY A 143 -0.95 9.43 -4.39
C GLY A 143 -0.41 8.43 -3.38
N PHE A 144 -1.27 7.54 -2.91
CA PHE A 144 -0.89 6.53 -1.93
C PHE A 144 -1.65 5.21 -2.12
N TRP A 145 -1.09 4.13 -1.56
CA TRP A 145 -1.76 2.85 -1.37
C TRP A 145 -2.07 2.62 0.10
N ARG A 146 -3.21 1.99 0.39
CA ARG A 146 -3.53 1.47 1.72
C ARG A 146 -3.00 0.03 1.85
N TYR A 147 -2.44 -0.31 3.00
CA TYR A 147 -1.79 -1.61 3.21
C TYR A 147 -2.67 -2.82 2.88
N ASP A 148 -3.91 -2.84 3.35
CA ASP A 148 -4.83 -3.96 3.15
C ASP A 148 -5.20 -4.16 1.67
N GLU A 149 -5.25 -3.09 0.89
CA GLU A 149 -5.47 -3.15 -0.57
C GLU A 149 -4.22 -3.64 -1.28
N LEU A 150 -3.06 -3.11 -0.90
CA LEU A 150 -1.76 -3.48 -1.44
C LEU A 150 -1.42 -4.95 -1.15
N PHE A 151 -1.70 -5.40 0.07
CA PHE A 151 -1.50 -6.78 0.50
C PHE A 151 -2.44 -7.74 -0.22
N LYS A 152 -3.72 -7.41 -0.39
CA LYS A 152 -4.65 -8.24 -1.18
C LYS A 152 -4.18 -8.37 -2.63
N TYR A 153 -3.71 -7.27 -3.22
CA TYR A 153 -3.15 -7.29 -4.56
C TYR A 153 -1.90 -8.18 -4.63
N SER A 154 -0.99 -8.09 -3.65
CA SER A 154 0.22 -8.92 -3.63
C SER A 154 -0.08 -10.42 -3.55
N GLN A 155 -1.03 -10.83 -2.72
CA GLN A 155 -1.50 -12.21 -2.66
C GLN A 155 -2.07 -12.70 -4.00
N TYR A 156 -2.89 -11.86 -4.65
CA TYR A 156 -3.49 -12.20 -5.94
C TYR A 156 -2.44 -12.38 -7.05
N SER A 157 -1.52 -11.43 -7.20
CA SER A 157 -0.46 -11.52 -8.22
C SER A 157 0.48 -12.71 -8.00
N GLN A 158 0.81 -13.04 -6.74
CA GLN A 158 1.64 -14.22 -6.44
C GLN A 158 0.93 -15.53 -6.79
N SER A 159 -0.41 -15.58 -6.68
CA SER A 159 -1.19 -16.76 -7.05
C SER A 159 -1.27 -17.01 -8.56
N LEU A 160 -1.11 -15.96 -9.37
CA LEU A 160 -1.08 -16.06 -10.84
C LEU A 160 0.28 -16.55 -11.36
N ASP A 161 1.36 -16.19 -10.65
CA ASP A 161 2.74 -16.59 -10.95
C ASP A 161 3.09 -17.98 -10.37
N PHE A 162 2.21 -18.97 -10.59
CA PHE A 162 2.25 -20.33 -10.00
C PHE A 162 3.52 -21.14 -10.33
N GLN A 163 4.46 -20.61 -11.14
CA GLN A 163 5.64 -21.31 -11.64
C GLN A 163 6.98 -20.63 -11.36
N SER A 164 7.01 -19.47 -10.72
CA SER A 164 8.26 -18.76 -10.41
C SER A 164 8.55 -18.73 -8.91
N GLN A 165 9.84 -18.84 -8.55
CA GLN A 165 10.35 -18.52 -7.22
C GLN A 165 9.71 -17.21 -6.72
N PRO A 166 9.50 -17.04 -5.40
CA PRO A 166 8.98 -15.78 -4.87
C PRO A 166 9.87 -14.65 -5.35
N ASN A 167 9.33 -13.80 -6.24
CA ASN A 167 10.08 -12.66 -6.74
C ASN A 167 10.48 -11.79 -5.54
N GLU A 168 11.77 -11.47 -5.42
CA GLU A 168 12.30 -10.57 -4.38
C GLU A 168 11.65 -9.18 -4.48
N ASN A 169 11.16 -8.85 -5.68
CA ASN A 169 10.53 -7.58 -6.02
C ASN A 169 9.08 -7.76 -6.49
N PHE A 170 8.30 -6.71 -6.33
CA PHE A 170 6.88 -6.63 -6.57
C PHE A 170 6.58 -5.49 -7.54
N GLN A 171 5.82 -5.77 -8.59
CA GLN A 171 5.41 -4.76 -9.57
C GLN A 171 4.09 -4.12 -9.16
N LEU A 172 4.13 -2.82 -8.91
CA LEU A 172 2.97 -2.01 -8.53
C LEU A 172 2.54 -1.14 -9.71
N PRO A 173 1.38 -1.43 -10.32
CA PRO A 173 0.82 -0.53 -11.32
C PRO A 173 0.34 0.74 -10.65
N LEU A 174 0.72 1.89 -11.23
CA LEU A 174 0.27 3.19 -10.74
C LEU A 174 -1.26 3.28 -10.72
N SER A 175 -1.96 2.58 -11.62
CA SER A 175 -3.43 2.54 -11.68
C SER A 175 -4.14 2.11 -10.39
N LEU A 176 -3.45 1.49 -9.44
CA LEU A 176 -3.97 1.13 -8.12
C LEU A 176 -3.85 2.24 -7.07
N LEU A 177 -3.10 3.31 -7.39
CA LEU A 177 -2.82 4.42 -6.48
C LEU A 177 -4.08 5.26 -6.26
N ASP A 178 -4.38 5.59 -5.01
CA ASP A 178 -5.36 6.62 -4.69
C ASP A 178 -4.72 7.99 -4.86
N THR A 179 -5.12 8.70 -5.91
CA THR A 179 -4.62 10.04 -6.26
C THR A 179 -5.27 11.15 -5.45
N GLU A 180 -6.36 10.87 -4.73
CA GLU A 180 -7.03 11.85 -3.87
C GLU A 180 -6.35 11.90 -2.50
N LEU A 181 -5.29 12.71 -2.40
CA LEU A 181 -4.52 12.86 -1.17
C LEU A 181 -5.34 13.36 0.04
N ASN A 182 -6.50 14.00 -0.17
CA ASN A 182 -7.38 14.32 0.95
C ASN A 182 -7.88 13.06 1.65
N ASN A 183 -8.01 11.92 0.95
CA ASN A 183 -8.36 10.65 1.57
C ASN A 183 -7.30 10.22 2.60
N LEU A 184 -6.01 10.41 2.31
CA LEU A 184 -4.94 10.15 3.27
C LEU A 184 -5.10 10.98 4.55
N LEU A 185 -5.42 12.27 4.41
CA LEU A 185 -5.65 13.17 5.55
C LEU A 185 -6.92 12.79 6.33
N LEU A 186 -7.98 12.38 5.63
CA LEU A 186 -9.21 11.89 6.26
C LEU A 186 -8.94 10.60 7.04
N TYR A 187 -8.24 9.64 6.43
CA TYR A 187 -7.91 8.37 7.08
C TYR A 187 -7.07 8.58 8.34
N THR A 188 -6.00 9.38 8.24
CA THR A 188 -5.10 9.64 9.38
C THR A 188 -5.74 10.42 10.53
N ARG A 189 -6.90 11.07 10.27
CA ARG A 189 -7.66 11.83 11.28
C ARG A 189 -8.81 11.05 11.89
N PHE A 190 -9.52 10.24 11.11
CA PHE A 190 -10.80 9.65 11.52
C PHE A 190 -10.77 8.13 11.67
N LEU A 191 -9.78 7.44 11.09
CA LEU A 191 -9.61 6.01 11.31
C LEU A 191 -8.77 5.76 12.57
N LYS A 192 -9.04 4.62 13.20
CA LYS A 192 -8.13 4.03 14.18
C LYS A 192 -7.09 3.19 13.42
N PRO A 193 -5.82 3.12 13.86
CA PRO A 193 -4.81 2.26 13.22
C PRO A 193 -5.24 0.80 13.09
N SER A 194 -6.01 0.29 14.06
CA SER A 194 -6.55 -1.07 14.04
C SER A 194 -7.51 -1.36 12.88
N ALA A 195 -8.01 -0.33 12.17
CA ALA A 195 -8.81 -0.50 10.96
C ALA A 195 -7.99 -0.93 9.75
N ILE A 196 -6.66 -0.73 9.79
CA ILE A 196 -5.71 -1.19 8.77
C ILE A 196 -4.78 -2.19 9.46
N THR A 197 -5.18 -3.47 9.45
CA THR A 197 -4.41 -4.53 10.09
C THR A 197 -3.12 -4.79 9.32
N LEU A 198 -1.99 -4.46 9.92
CA LEU A 198 -0.69 -4.88 9.42
C LEU A 198 -0.50 -6.37 9.78
N PHE A 199 -0.35 -7.23 8.77
CA PHE A 199 -0.21 -8.69 8.94
C PHE A 199 0.99 -9.06 9.84
N ALA A 200 1.91 -8.12 9.98
CA ALA A 200 3.01 -8.04 10.93
C ALA A 200 2.71 -8.50 12.36
N LEU A 201 1.54 -8.11 12.90
CA LEU A 201 1.24 -8.28 14.31
C LEU A 201 0.57 -9.62 14.63
N GLU A 202 -0.13 -10.25 13.69
CA GLU A 202 -0.77 -11.54 13.94
C GLU A 202 0.23 -12.69 13.90
N ASP A 203 1.16 -12.71 12.94
CA ASP A 203 2.16 -13.77 12.86
C ASP A 203 3.18 -13.74 14.02
N TYR A 204 3.58 -12.55 14.47
CA TYR A 204 4.44 -12.41 15.66
C TYR A 204 3.70 -12.81 16.94
N ARG A 205 2.42 -12.42 17.10
CA ARG A 205 1.58 -12.85 18.24
C ARG A 205 1.30 -14.34 18.22
N LEU A 206 1.10 -14.95 17.06
CA LEU A 206 0.87 -16.39 16.90
C LEU A 206 2.16 -17.20 17.07
N LYS A 207 3.33 -16.68 16.66
CA LYS A 207 4.63 -17.30 16.96
C LYS A 207 4.96 -17.20 18.45
N ASN A 208 4.69 -16.07 19.10
CA ASN A 208 4.91 -15.92 20.55
C ASN A 208 3.88 -16.69 21.39
N ARG A 209 2.64 -16.87 20.94
CA ARG A 209 1.66 -17.78 21.58
C ARG A 209 2.08 -19.24 21.43
N ARG A 210 2.51 -19.68 20.24
CA ARG A 210 3.04 -21.05 20.04
C ARG A 210 4.31 -21.32 20.85
N GLY A 211 5.17 -20.31 21.03
CA GLY A 211 6.35 -20.38 21.90
C GLY A 211 6.02 -20.42 23.39
N ALA A 212 4.96 -19.74 23.83
CA ALA A 212 4.50 -19.75 25.22
C ALA A 212 3.73 -21.04 25.57
N GLU A 213 2.90 -21.56 24.67
CA GLU A 213 2.17 -22.83 24.86
C GLU A 213 3.12 -24.04 24.88
N SER A 214 4.23 -24.00 24.11
CA SER A 214 5.27 -25.06 24.13
C SER A 214 6.12 -25.08 25.41
N ALA A 215 6.09 -24.00 26.20
CA ALA A 215 6.75 -23.92 27.51
C ALA A 215 5.80 -24.35 28.66
N GLU A 216 4.49 -24.21 28.48
CA GLU A 216 3.49 -24.56 29.48
C GLU A 216 3.02 -26.03 29.39
N GLU A 217 3.13 -26.68 28.23
CA GLU A 217 2.80 -28.11 28.04
C GLU A 217 3.84 -29.11 28.58
N ARG A 218 5.01 -28.65 29.05
CA ARG A 218 5.98 -29.51 29.77
C ARG A 218 5.74 -29.63 31.28
N GLY A 219 4.64 -29.04 31.80
CA GLY A 219 4.39 -28.94 33.24
C GLY A 219 3.14 -29.62 33.80
N LYS A 220 2.27 -30.24 32.99
CA LYS A 220 1.02 -30.84 33.51
C LYS A 220 0.68 -32.18 32.86
N GLU A 221 1.20 -33.25 33.46
CA GLU A 221 0.62 -34.58 33.32
C GLU A 221 -0.64 -34.70 34.22
N ARG A 222 -1.68 -35.30 33.62
CA ARG A 222 -2.86 -35.96 34.23
C ARG A 222 -3.87 -35.09 34.99
N LEU A 223 -5.04 -34.94 34.38
CA LEU A 223 -6.27 -35.52 34.90
C LEU A 223 -7.25 -35.79 33.74
N ILE A 224 -7.60 -37.06 33.59
CA ILE A 224 -8.62 -37.61 32.69
C ILE A 224 -9.99 -37.07 33.12
N LEU A 225 -10.84 -36.66 32.15
CA LEU A 225 -12.31 -36.86 32.16
C LEU A 225 -12.87 -36.63 30.73
N GLU A 226 -14.01 -37.28 30.47
CA GLU A 226 -14.53 -37.80 29.19
C GLU A 226 -15.03 -36.80 28.12
N PRO A 227 -15.22 -37.24 26.85
CA PRO A 227 -15.62 -36.38 25.74
C PRO A 227 -17.15 -36.25 25.66
N SER A 228 -17.65 -35.01 25.70
CA SER A 228 -19.04 -34.71 25.32
C SER A 228 -19.09 -33.66 24.22
N ALA A 229 -19.59 -34.12 23.07
CA ALA A 229 -20.30 -33.43 22.00
C ALA A 229 -19.99 -31.94 21.74
N ILE A 230 -19.27 -31.65 20.65
CA ILE A 230 -19.37 -30.38 19.93
C ILE A 230 -19.79 -30.68 18.49
N LYS A 231 -20.98 -30.22 18.14
CA LYS A 231 -21.55 -30.21 16.78
C LYS A 231 -20.71 -29.28 15.89
N LEU A 232 -20.25 -29.79 14.75
CA LEU A 232 -19.73 -28.97 13.64
C LEU A 232 -20.90 -28.19 13.00
N PRO A 233 -20.73 -26.91 12.61
CA PRO A 233 -21.73 -26.21 11.83
C PRO A 233 -21.69 -26.62 10.35
N VAL A 234 -22.89 -26.63 9.79
CA VAL A 234 -23.33 -27.00 8.45
C VAL A 234 -22.59 -26.22 7.35
N THR A 235 -22.07 -26.95 6.36
CA THR A 235 -21.64 -26.38 5.07
C THR A 235 -22.87 -25.94 4.29
N VAL A 236 -22.99 -24.64 3.99
CA VAL A 236 -24.02 -24.11 3.08
C VAL A 236 -23.39 -23.97 1.70
N THR A 237 -23.85 -24.80 0.78
CA THR A 237 -23.60 -24.67 -0.66
C THR A 237 -24.48 -23.54 -1.19
N ILE A 238 -23.90 -22.54 -1.87
CA ILE A 238 -24.60 -21.33 -2.30
C ILE A 238 -24.94 -21.42 -3.80
N ASP A 239 -26.22 -21.27 -4.13
CA ASP A 239 -26.76 -21.23 -5.50
C ASP A 239 -27.51 -19.90 -5.77
N ASN A 240 -27.35 -19.38 -6.99
CA ASN A 240 -27.97 -18.28 -7.77
C ASN A 240 -28.83 -17.13 -7.16
N THR A 241 -28.97 -17.00 -5.85
CA THR A 241 -29.83 -16.00 -5.19
C THR A 241 -29.15 -14.63 -4.99
N VAL A 242 -27.90 -14.48 -5.45
CA VAL A 242 -27.04 -13.32 -5.15
C VAL A 242 -27.29 -12.12 -6.08
N ILE A 243 -27.90 -12.33 -7.25
CA ILE A 243 -28.10 -11.24 -8.23
C ILE A 243 -29.04 -10.15 -7.67
N GLU A 244 -30.08 -10.51 -6.90
CA GLU A 244 -31.00 -9.52 -6.31
C GLU A 244 -30.39 -8.78 -5.11
N THR A 245 -29.60 -9.47 -4.27
CA THR A 245 -28.93 -8.86 -3.11
C THR A 245 -27.84 -7.88 -3.52
N VAL A 246 -27.10 -8.17 -4.61
CA VAL A 246 -26.07 -7.26 -5.15
C VAL A 246 -26.68 -5.98 -5.71
N ILE A 247 -27.90 -6.04 -6.26
CA ILE A 247 -28.62 -4.84 -6.73
C ILE A 247 -29.03 -3.95 -5.54
N GLN A 248 -29.44 -4.53 -4.39
CA GLN A 248 -29.77 -3.77 -3.19
C GLN A 248 -28.56 -3.11 -2.52
N VAL A 249 -27.42 -3.82 -2.42
CA VAL A 249 -26.18 -3.27 -1.80
C VAL A 249 -25.58 -2.12 -2.63
N LYS A 250 -25.77 -2.14 -3.97
CA LYS A 250 -25.24 -1.14 -4.90
C LYS A 250 -25.84 0.27 -4.77
N ASN A 251 -26.96 0.41 -4.06
CA ASN A 251 -27.54 1.72 -3.76
C ASN A 251 -26.80 2.48 -2.64
N GLN A 252 -25.86 1.84 -1.93
CA GLN A 252 -25.16 2.43 -0.79
C GLN A 252 -23.63 2.48 -0.91
N VAL A 253 -23.02 1.93 -1.97
CA VAL A 253 -21.55 1.81 -2.07
C VAL A 253 -21.07 2.12 -3.51
N ASP A 254 -20.00 2.92 -3.63
CA ASP A 254 -19.46 3.40 -4.91
C ASP A 254 -18.73 2.32 -5.74
N LYS A 255 -18.30 1.23 -5.11
CA LYS A 255 -17.58 0.10 -5.72
C LYS A 255 -18.02 -1.21 -5.08
N VAL A 256 -18.30 -2.22 -5.91
CA VAL A 256 -18.64 -3.58 -5.46
C VAL A 256 -17.83 -4.59 -6.26
N LEU A 257 -17.18 -5.50 -5.54
CA LEU A 257 -16.52 -6.68 -6.10
C LEU A 257 -17.49 -7.86 -5.99
N VAL A 258 -17.81 -8.52 -7.10
CA VAL A 258 -18.66 -9.72 -7.10
C VAL A 258 -17.84 -10.89 -7.58
N ASN A 259 -17.80 -11.95 -6.76
CA ASN A 259 -17.19 -13.22 -7.10
C ASN A 259 -18.25 -14.14 -7.71
N LEU A 260 -17.98 -14.64 -8.91
CA LEU A 260 -18.86 -15.59 -9.59
C LEU A 260 -18.44 -17.02 -9.25
N SER A 261 -19.42 -17.93 -9.24
CA SER A 261 -19.20 -19.34 -8.94
C SER A 261 -18.23 -20.05 -9.91
N ASN A 262 -17.94 -19.46 -11.06
CA ASN A 262 -16.97 -19.97 -12.03
C ASN A 262 -15.55 -19.36 -11.87
N GLY A 263 -15.28 -18.63 -10.78
CA GLY A 263 -13.99 -17.99 -10.52
C GLY A 263 -13.78 -16.67 -11.27
N GLY A 264 -14.73 -16.24 -12.09
CA GLY A 264 -14.71 -14.92 -12.72
C GLY A 264 -15.04 -13.82 -11.72
N MET A 265 -14.38 -12.67 -11.86
CA MET A 265 -14.68 -11.48 -11.05
C MET A 265 -15.26 -10.37 -11.93
N ILE A 266 -16.32 -9.70 -11.44
CA ILE A 266 -16.87 -8.50 -12.09
C ILE A 266 -16.61 -7.29 -11.19
N TYR A 267 -16.04 -6.24 -11.80
CA TYR A 267 -15.85 -4.94 -11.15
C TYR A 267 -16.99 -4.00 -11.53
N LEU A 268 -17.75 -3.55 -10.53
CA LEU A 268 -18.83 -2.58 -10.72
C LEU A 268 -18.45 -1.26 -10.04
N LYS A 269 -18.28 -0.21 -10.85
CA LYS A 269 -18.07 1.17 -10.37
C LYS A 269 -19.25 2.04 -10.78
N LYS A 270 -19.83 2.77 -9.83
CA LYS A 270 -20.88 3.76 -10.11
C LYS A 270 -20.22 5.05 -10.61
N VAL A 271 -20.65 5.58 -11.76
CA VAL A 271 -20.20 6.87 -12.28
C VAL A 271 -21.44 7.71 -12.60
N GLY A 272 -21.84 8.55 -11.66
CA GLY A 272 -23.09 9.33 -11.75
C GLY A 272 -24.34 8.42 -11.77
N ASN A 273 -25.25 8.69 -12.70
CA ASN A 273 -26.46 7.87 -12.95
C ASN A 273 -26.24 6.74 -13.98
N LEU A 274 -25.04 6.63 -14.55
CA LEU A 274 -24.74 5.62 -15.57
C LEU A 274 -24.05 4.41 -14.94
N GLN A 275 -24.48 3.21 -15.33
CA GLN A 275 -23.83 1.96 -14.97
C GLN A 275 -22.77 1.62 -16.02
N ILE A 276 -21.50 1.55 -15.62
CA ILE A 276 -20.40 1.17 -16.52
C ILE A 276 -19.91 -0.23 -16.15
N TRP A 277 -19.90 -1.12 -17.14
CA TRP A 277 -19.35 -2.47 -17.05
C TRP A 277 -17.84 -2.42 -17.29
N LEU A 278 -17.04 -2.82 -16.31
CA LEU A 278 -15.58 -2.94 -16.46
C LEU A 278 -15.19 -4.42 -16.54
N GLY A 279 -15.60 -5.08 -17.63
CA GLY A 279 -15.05 -6.35 -18.13
C GLY A 279 -15.20 -7.62 -17.28
N LEU A 280 -15.14 -8.76 -17.97
CA LEU A 280 -14.95 -10.10 -17.40
C LEU A 280 -13.48 -10.48 -17.63
N LYS A 281 -12.78 -10.95 -16.59
CA LYS A 281 -11.49 -11.63 -16.73
C LYS A 281 -11.69 -13.08 -16.31
N PHE A 282 -11.47 -13.99 -17.25
CA PHE A 282 -11.39 -15.44 -17.02
C PHE A 282 -10.01 -15.80 -16.46
#